data_AF-A0A517SMG5-F1
#
_entry.id   AF-A0A517SMG5-F1
#
_cell.length_a   1.000
_cell.length_b   1.000
_cell.length_c   1.000
_cell.angle_alpha   90.00
_cell.angle_beta   90.00
_cell.angle_gamma   90.00
#
_symmetry.space_group_name_H-M   'P 1'
#
loop_
_entity.id
_entity.type
_entity.pdbx_description
1 polymer ?
#
loop_
_entity_poly.entity_id
_entity_poly.type
_entity_poly.pdbx_seq_one_letter_code
_entity_poly.pdbx_strand_id
1 'polypeptide(L)'
;MSKHRFLCCRAVLVRAVVATSMLALLSPLATAEVTLIEAGAGTVWKFLGDGSEPGANWTREAFDDSGWKSGPAPIGYGEPSLATRLEFTANKPITTYFRRQFEIPKSAPLQTLLCVMCVDDGAVVYLNGQELIRQNLAPGPMTGRTTAQRRIDGPQEGVYQRFLVPAHTLSPGVNELAVEVHQIDASSSDLFLDLMLKGYAENEQPKPAVVPDAARDVTQAYHANHYVAPATTIPDGYSDGGRRMAVDDRGNVRSDREVIVVDRTRDPVMRKHLDFARSDHLAGLPPMQRARYLALYVDIQCSPAVGRREHALSSVALLEGEYSNLEMLLGRSVASGVCRHRALLFKVLADEAGLSVALVRGNLAGGIGHAWNELVLEDGQRFIVDCMNPRGGFDFPSTTDAASRQYLTVDSKPFYAR
;
A
#
# COMPACT_ATOMS: atom_id res chain seq x y z
N MET A 1 40.48 -4.18 -96.20
CA MET A 1 40.76 -5.52 -95.63
C MET A 1 40.92 -5.39 -94.13
N SER A 2 40.49 -6.42 -93.40
CA SER A 2 40.57 -6.62 -91.94
C SER A 2 39.51 -5.94 -91.06
N LYS A 3 38.67 -6.82 -90.49
CA LYS A 3 37.72 -6.64 -89.39
C LYS A 3 38.51 -6.63 -88.07
N HIS A 4 38.00 -5.98 -87.02
CA HIS A 4 37.85 -6.60 -85.68
C HIS A 4 36.96 -5.72 -84.79
N ARG A 5 35.97 -6.39 -84.17
CA ARG A 5 35.06 -5.87 -83.13
C ARG A 5 35.70 -6.10 -81.77
N PHE A 6 35.57 -5.17 -80.82
CA PHE A 6 35.43 -5.43 -79.38
C PHE A 6 34.72 -4.21 -78.76
N LEU A 7 33.44 -4.33 -78.44
CA LEU A 7 32.84 -4.67 -77.14
C LEU A 7 32.83 -3.49 -76.14
N CYS A 8 31.59 -3.16 -75.77
CA CYS A 8 31.14 -2.07 -74.91
C CYS A 8 31.47 -2.32 -73.44
N CYS A 9 31.87 -1.29 -72.70
CA CYS A 9 31.63 -1.21 -71.26
C CYS A 9 31.64 0.26 -70.79
N ARG A 10 30.46 0.82 -70.56
CA ARG A 10 30.27 2.09 -69.83
C ARG A 10 30.55 1.84 -68.35
N ALA A 11 31.58 2.48 -67.79
CA ALA A 11 31.79 2.51 -66.34
C ALA A 11 30.90 3.59 -65.72
N VAL A 12 29.94 3.18 -64.90
CA VAL A 12 29.14 4.05 -64.03
C VAL A 12 29.95 4.28 -62.75
N LEU A 13 30.23 5.55 -62.44
CA LEU A 13 30.82 5.95 -61.15
C LEU A 13 29.76 5.77 -60.05
N VAL A 14 29.94 4.79 -59.17
CA VAL A 14 29.17 4.69 -57.92
C VAL A 14 29.93 5.44 -56.83
N ARG A 15 29.38 6.57 -56.36
CA ARG A 15 29.86 7.25 -55.15
C ARG A 15 29.50 6.37 -53.93
N ALA A 16 30.51 5.84 -53.26
CA ALA A 16 30.33 5.19 -51.96
C ALA A 16 29.98 6.26 -50.91
N VAL A 17 28.74 6.25 -50.41
CA VAL A 17 28.35 6.95 -49.20
C VAL A 17 28.76 6.07 -48.02
N VAL A 18 29.74 6.51 -47.23
CA VAL A 18 30.08 5.87 -45.95
C VAL A 18 28.96 6.21 -44.97
N ALA A 19 28.01 5.29 -44.78
CA ALA A 19 27.05 5.38 -43.70
C ALA A 19 27.75 4.96 -42.39
N THR A 20 28.17 5.94 -41.59
CA THR A 20 28.56 5.70 -40.20
C THR A 20 27.33 5.29 -39.40
N SER A 21 27.11 3.98 -39.25
CA SER A 21 26.17 3.44 -38.27
C SER A 21 26.67 3.75 -36.87
N MET A 22 26.12 4.79 -36.23
CA MET A 22 26.15 4.91 -34.77
C MET A 22 25.32 3.75 -34.21
N LEU A 23 25.98 2.68 -33.78
CA LEU A 23 25.39 1.77 -32.81
C LEU A 23 25.22 2.57 -31.52
N ALA A 24 24.03 3.13 -31.30
CA ALA A 24 23.65 3.58 -29.96
C ALA A 24 23.66 2.32 -29.09
N LEU A 25 24.70 2.18 -28.25
CA LEU A 25 24.64 1.29 -27.10
C LEU A 25 23.43 1.76 -26.28
N LEU A 26 22.29 1.07 -26.44
CA LEU A 26 21.25 1.10 -25.43
C LEU A 26 21.87 0.47 -24.19
N SER A 27 22.50 1.30 -23.35
CA SER A 27 22.63 0.95 -21.95
C SER A 27 21.20 0.68 -21.46
N PRO A 28 20.89 -0.53 -20.94
CA PRO A 28 19.63 -0.69 -20.24
C PRO A 28 19.60 0.40 -19.17
N LEU A 29 18.54 1.21 -19.13
CA LEU A 29 18.31 2.04 -17.96
C LEU A 29 18.39 1.09 -16.77
N ALA A 30 19.38 1.29 -15.90
CA ALA A 30 19.37 0.63 -14.61
C ALA A 30 18.04 1.00 -13.98
N THR A 31 17.13 0.04 -13.82
CA THR A 31 15.84 0.29 -13.21
C THR A 31 16.13 0.86 -11.82
N ALA A 32 15.63 2.06 -11.52
CA ALA A 32 15.86 2.74 -10.25
C ALA A 32 15.33 1.93 -9.05
N GLU A 33 14.42 1.00 -9.32
CA GLU A 33 13.77 0.07 -8.39
C GLU A 33 13.77 -1.35 -8.99
N VAL A 34 14.03 -2.35 -8.17
CA VAL A 34 13.91 -3.77 -8.52
C VAL A 34 13.06 -4.45 -7.46
N THR A 35 11.94 -5.08 -7.84
CA THR A 35 11.25 -5.98 -6.90
C THR A 35 12.03 -7.28 -6.77
N LEU A 36 12.45 -7.59 -5.54
CA LEU A 36 13.23 -8.77 -5.20
C LEU A 36 12.32 -9.91 -4.72
N ILE A 37 11.31 -9.56 -3.93
CA ILE A 37 10.26 -10.47 -3.44
C ILE A 37 8.94 -9.72 -3.52
N GLU A 38 7.93 -10.30 -4.18
CA GLU A 38 6.56 -9.78 -4.22
C GLU A 38 5.78 -10.17 -2.95
N ALA A 39 4.76 -9.41 -2.57
CA ALA A 39 3.82 -9.82 -1.52
C ALA A 39 2.68 -10.70 -2.08
N GLY A 40 2.03 -11.45 -1.21
CA GLY A 40 0.82 -12.23 -1.49
C GLY A 40 1.07 -13.58 -2.17
N ALA A 41 0.01 -14.16 -2.74
CA ALA A 41 -0.03 -15.57 -3.15
C ALA A 41 0.89 -15.94 -4.32
N GLY A 42 1.50 -14.95 -4.97
CA GLY A 42 2.58 -15.18 -5.95
C GLY A 42 3.92 -15.60 -5.31
N THR A 43 4.08 -15.41 -4.00
CA THR A 43 5.33 -15.68 -3.29
C THR A 43 5.19 -16.89 -2.37
N VAL A 44 6.01 -17.91 -2.62
CA VAL A 44 6.08 -19.13 -1.80
C VAL A 44 7.22 -19.02 -0.80
N TRP A 45 6.91 -19.26 0.47
CA TRP A 45 7.90 -19.34 1.55
C TRP A 45 8.08 -20.79 1.99
N LYS A 46 9.29 -21.12 2.43
CA LYS A 46 9.51 -22.29 3.29
C LYS A 46 9.28 -21.89 4.74
N PHE A 47 8.72 -22.77 5.55
CA PHE A 47 8.42 -22.48 6.94
C PHE A 47 8.59 -23.68 7.87
N LEU A 48 8.97 -23.37 9.11
CA LEU A 48 9.03 -24.27 10.26
C LEU A 48 8.15 -23.69 11.36
N GLY A 49 6.99 -24.32 11.56
CA GLY A 49 5.95 -23.89 12.50
C GLY A 49 5.45 -25.01 13.41
N ASP A 50 6.29 -26.01 13.67
CA ASP A 50 5.96 -27.16 14.53
C ASP A 50 6.43 -26.99 15.98
N GLY A 51 7.04 -25.85 16.30
CA GLY A 51 7.58 -25.52 17.62
C GLY A 51 8.98 -26.05 17.88
N SER A 52 9.62 -26.71 16.92
CA SER A 52 11.05 -27.01 16.99
C SER A 52 11.90 -25.77 16.68
N GLU A 53 13.11 -25.74 17.24
CA GLU A 53 14.10 -24.71 16.91
C GLU A 53 14.80 -25.04 15.59
N PRO A 54 15.04 -24.05 14.73
CA PRO A 54 15.80 -24.26 13.51
C PRO A 54 17.27 -24.54 13.85
N GLY A 55 17.95 -25.25 12.96
CA GLY A 55 19.36 -25.58 13.16
C GLY A 55 20.27 -24.34 13.18
N ALA A 56 21.53 -24.54 13.58
CA ALA A 56 22.51 -23.44 13.58
C ALA A 56 22.64 -22.81 12.17
N ASN A 57 22.78 -21.48 12.13
CA ASN A 57 22.91 -20.71 10.89
C ASN A 57 21.70 -20.79 9.95
N TRP A 58 20.50 -21.12 10.44
CA TRP A 58 19.27 -21.16 9.65
C TRP A 58 18.89 -19.85 8.96
N THR A 59 19.56 -18.74 9.23
CA THR A 59 19.33 -17.45 8.58
C THR A 59 20.25 -17.24 7.36
N ARG A 60 21.16 -18.17 7.08
CA ARG A 60 22.12 -18.10 5.97
C ARG A 60 21.66 -18.88 4.74
N GLU A 61 22.14 -18.48 3.57
CA GLU A 61 21.84 -19.12 2.29
C GLU A 61 22.13 -20.63 2.29
N ALA A 62 23.29 -21.05 2.80
CA ALA A 62 23.75 -22.43 2.76
C ALA A 62 23.05 -23.39 3.73
N PHE A 63 22.04 -22.94 4.49
CA PHE A 63 21.30 -23.82 5.39
C PHE A 63 20.37 -24.77 4.62
N ASP A 64 20.36 -26.04 5.05
CA ASP A 64 19.48 -27.05 4.47
C ASP A 64 18.09 -27.00 5.11
N ASP A 65 17.14 -26.44 4.38
CA ASP A 65 15.73 -26.35 4.73
C ASP A 65 14.86 -27.34 3.92
N SER A 66 15.43 -28.44 3.40
CA SER A 66 14.67 -29.43 2.62
C SER A 66 13.55 -30.10 3.43
N GLY A 67 13.67 -30.13 4.76
CA GLY A 67 12.66 -30.67 5.67
C GLY A 67 11.53 -29.69 6.03
N TRP A 68 11.63 -28.42 5.62
CA TRP A 68 10.62 -27.41 5.93
C TRP A 68 9.41 -27.54 5.01
N LYS A 69 8.22 -27.22 5.53
CA LYS A 69 7.02 -27.11 4.70
C LYS A 69 7.12 -25.87 3.80
N SER A 70 6.31 -25.79 2.75
CA SER A 70 6.27 -24.62 1.88
C SER A 70 4.85 -24.27 1.47
N GLY A 71 4.57 -22.98 1.26
CA GLY A 71 3.27 -22.51 0.79
C GLY A 71 3.25 -21.04 0.37
N PRO A 72 2.23 -20.62 -0.41
CA PRO A 72 2.05 -19.23 -0.81
C PRO A 72 1.69 -18.32 0.37
N ALA A 73 2.21 -17.09 0.38
CA ALA A 73 1.79 -16.03 1.31
C ALA A 73 0.39 -15.47 0.95
N PRO A 74 -0.35 -14.82 1.86
CA PRO A 74 -0.05 -14.71 3.29
C PRO A 74 -0.11 -16.07 4.00
N ILE A 75 0.80 -16.28 4.95
CA ILE A 75 0.91 -17.52 5.73
C ILE A 75 0.57 -17.24 7.18
N GLY A 76 -0.22 -18.11 7.82
CA GLY A 76 -0.67 -17.84 9.18
C GLY A 76 -1.73 -18.78 9.72
N TYR A 77 -2.43 -18.34 10.76
CA TYR A 77 -3.69 -18.92 11.26
C TYR A 77 -4.57 -17.80 11.82
N GLY A 78 -5.82 -18.08 12.17
CA GLY A 78 -6.78 -17.09 12.70
C GLY A 78 -7.42 -16.19 11.62
N GLU A 79 -6.75 -15.99 10.48
CA GLU A 79 -7.18 -15.06 9.44
C GLU A 79 -7.93 -15.70 8.24
N PRO A 80 -9.04 -15.12 7.76
CA PRO A 80 -9.79 -15.65 6.60
C PRO A 80 -9.04 -15.47 5.27
N SER A 81 -8.16 -14.48 5.18
CA SER A 81 -7.46 -14.08 3.94
C SER A 81 -6.21 -14.90 3.60
N LEU A 82 -5.86 -15.88 4.44
CA LEU A 82 -4.63 -16.68 4.32
C LEU A 82 -4.64 -17.58 3.08
N ALA A 83 -3.53 -17.56 2.33
CA ALA A 83 -3.29 -18.49 1.23
C ALA A 83 -2.72 -19.83 1.76
N THR A 84 -1.87 -19.78 2.79
CA THR A 84 -1.39 -20.97 3.52
C THR A 84 -1.81 -20.90 4.97
N ARG A 85 -2.52 -21.92 5.45
CA ARG A 85 -2.86 -22.08 6.87
C ARG A 85 -1.85 -22.98 7.56
N LEU A 86 -1.31 -22.51 8.68
CA LEU A 86 -0.45 -23.28 9.57
C LEU A 86 -1.31 -24.17 10.46
N GLU A 87 -0.88 -25.41 10.64
CA GLU A 87 -1.56 -26.41 11.48
C GLU A 87 -0.65 -26.82 12.64
N PHE A 88 -1.26 -27.03 13.81
CA PHE A 88 -0.58 -27.45 15.03
C PHE A 88 -1.39 -28.53 15.75
N THR A 89 -0.72 -29.50 16.39
CA THR A 89 -1.34 -30.74 16.87
C THR A 89 -1.73 -30.74 18.35
N ALA A 90 -1.19 -29.83 19.18
CA ALA A 90 -1.58 -29.72 20.59
C ALA A 90 -1.27 -28.35 21.23
N ASN A 91 -0.01 -27.90 21.16
CA ASN A 91 0.41 -26.60 21.69
C ASN A 91 0.79 -25.67 20.55
N LYS A 92 0.22 -24.47 20.55
CA LYS A 92 0.54 -23.44 19.56
C LYS A 92 1.96 -22.90 19.81
N PRO A 93 2.88 -23.01 18.83
CA PRO A 93 4.20 -22.42 18.96
C PRO A 93 4.11 -20.90 19.12
N ILE A 94 4.98 -20.32 19.96
CA ILE A 94 5.13 -18.86 20.04
C ILE A 94 5.75 -18.32 18.75
N THR A 95 6.67 -19.10 18.16
CA THR A 95 7.48 -18.66 17.03
C THR A 95 7.24 -19.53 15.81
N THR A 96 7.14 -18.91 14.65
CA THR A 96 7.22 -19.57 13.34
C THR A 96 8.37 -18.98 12.54
N TYR A 97 9.17 -19.84 11.92
CA TYR A 97 10.33 -19.46 11.13
C TYR A 97 10.03 -19.59 9.64
N PHE A 98 10.53 -18.65 8.84
CA PHE A 98 10.29 -18.56 7.42
C PHE A 98 11.60 -18.31 6.67
N ARG A 99 11.72 -18.89 5.49
CA ARG A 99 12.89 -18.77 4.60
C ARG A 99 12.46 -18.58 3.15
N ARG A 100 13.17 -17.72 2.44
CA ARG A 100 12.98 -17.43 1.02
C ARG A 100 14.30 -17.04 0.38
N GLN A 101 14.76 -17.89 -0.51
CA GLN A 101 15.81 -17.53 -1.46
C GLN A 101 15.25 -16.62 -2.56
N PHE A 102 16.04 -15.65 -3.01
CA PHE A 102 15.74 -14.79 -4.14
C PHE A 102 17.03 -14.42 -4.89
N GLU A 103 16.92 -14.04 -6.15
CA GLU A 103 18.09 -13.72 -6.98
C GLU A 103 18.21 -12.22 -7.22
N ILE A 104 19.46 -11.74 -7.18
CA ILE A 104 19.82 -10.37 -7.55
C ILE A 104 20.59 -10.38 -8.87
N PRO A 105 20.18 -9.58 -9.86
CA PRO A 105 20.95 -9.38 -11.08
C PRO A 105 22.35 -8.86 -10.75
N LYS A 106 23.39 -9.49 -11.31
CA LYS A 106 24.80 -9.11 -11.06
C LYS A 106 25.13 -7.65 -11.38
N SER A 107 24.29 -6.97 -12.17
CA SER A 107 24.45 -5.59 -12.59
C SER A 107 23.63 -4.57 -11.79
N ALA A 108 22.84 -4.99 -10.79
CA ALA A 108 21.97 -4.08 -10.05
C ALA A 108 22.76 -3.35 -8.94
N PRO A 109 22.97 -2.02 -9.02
CA PRO A 109 23.74 -1.28 -8.02
C PRO A 109 22.88 -0.92 -6.79
N LEU A 110 22.30 -1.93 -6.13
CA LEU A 110 21.35 -1.70 -5.03
C LEU A 110 22.06 -1.15 -3.78
N GLN A 111 21.62 -0.01 -3.27
CA GLN A 111 22.14 0.65 -2.06
C GLN A 111 21.16 0.59 -0.88
N THR A 112 19.86 0.62 -1.16
CA THR A 112 18.80 0.61 -0.15
C THR A 112 17.80 -0.50 -0.44
N LEU A 113 17.34 -1.17 0.61
CA LEU A 113 16.24 -2.12 0.59
C LEU A 113 15.00 -1.49 1.26
N LEU A 114 13.86 -1.62 0.61
CA LEU A 114 12.55 -1.39 1.21
C LEU A 114 11.91 -2.75 1.52
N CYS A 115 11.84 -3.09 2.79
CA CYS A 115 11.07 -4.23 3.28
C CYS A 115 9.69 -3.74 3.71
N VAL A 116 8.64 -4.30 3.14
CA VAL A 116 7.24 -3.98 3.45
C VAL A 116 6.60 -5.25 3.99
N MET A 117 6.30 -5.31 5.29
CA MET A 117 5.81 -6.52 5.94
C MET A 117 4.54 -6.26 6.75
N CYS A 118 3.57 -7.16 6.63
CA CYS A 118 2.41 -7.26 7.52
C CYS A 118 2.68 -8.46 8.42
N VAL A 119 2.76 -8.22 9.73
CA VAL A 119 3.14 -9.25 10.70
C VAL A 119 2.38 -9.09 12.01
N ASP A 120 2.13 -10.23 12.65
CA ASP A 120 1.42 -10.34 13.91
C ASP A 120 2.09 -11.45 14.77
N ASP A 121 2.62 -11.17 15.96
CA ASP A 121 2.65 -9.88 16.69
C ASP A 121 3.97 -9.11 16.52
N GLY A 122 5.08 -9.83 16.34
CA GLY A 122 6.43 -9.26 16.27
C GLY A 122 7.32 -10.08 15.35
N ALA A 123 8.38 -9.47 14.83
CA ALA A 123 9.25 -10.17 13.89
C ALA A 123 10.70 -9.70 13.92
N VAL A 124 11.59 -10.63 13.56
CA VAL A 124 12.96 -10.31 13.15
C VAL A 124 13.17 -10.77 11.72
N VAL A 125 13.71 -9.88 10.89
CA VAL A 125 14.06 -10.16 9.49
C VAL A 125 15.58 -10.20 9.37
N TYR A 126 16.09 -11.27 8.79
CA TYR A 126 17.49 -11.51 8.52
C TYR A 126 17.73 -11.59 7.01
N LEU A 127 18.85 -11.02 6.57
CA LEU A 127 19.34 -11.15 5.20
C LEU A 127 20.74 -11.73 5.22
N ASN A 128 20.91 -12.88 4.59
CA ASN A 128 22.18 -13.62 4.52
C ASN A 128 22.83 -13.82 5.90
N GLY A 129 22.01 -14.04 6.93
CA GLY A 129 22.45 -14.27 8.30
C GLY A 129 22.64 -13.03 9.18
N GLN A 130 22.49 -11.82 8.64
CA GLN A 130 22.53 -10.59 9.42
C GLN A 130 21.11 -10.07 9.69
N GLU A 131 20.84 -9.71 10.94
CA GLU A 131 19.61 -9.03 11.34
C GLU A 131 19.50 -7.63 10.68
N LEU A 132 18.38 -7.38 10.02
CA LEU A 132 18.06 -6.10 9.39
C LEU A 132 16.98 -5.32 10.14
N ILE A 133 15.94 -6.02 10.57
CA ILE A 133 14.74 -5.43 11.15
C ILE A 133 14.37 -6.25 12.37
N ARG A 134 14.06 -5.55 13.45
CA ARG A 134 13.47 -6.12 14.66
C ARG A 134 12.29 -5.25 15.03
N GLN A 135 11.09 -5.81 14.94
CA GLN A 135 9.85 -5.10 15.21
C GLN A 135 9.11 -5.73 16.38
N ASN A 136 8.69 -4.88 17.30
CA ASN A 136 7.88 -5.25 18.47
C ASN A 136 8.52 -6.35 19.35
N LEU A 137 9.85 -6.40 19.41
CA LEU A 137 10.63 -7.38 20.17
C LEU A 137 11.73 -6.69 20.97
N ALA A 138 11.98 -7.19 22.18
CA ALA A 138 13.06 -6.68 23.01
C ALA A 138 14.44 -6.92 22.36
N PRO A 139 15.44 -6.06 22.62
CA PRO A 139 16.81 -6.35 22.22
C PRO A 139 17.36 -7.56 22.99
N GLY A 140 18.21 -8.34 22.34
CA GLY A 140 18.88 -9.50 22.96
C GLY A 140 18.84 -10.75 22.10
N PRO A 141 19.33 -11.89 22.63
CA PRO A 141 19.28 -13.17 21.93
C PRO A 141 17.84 -13.63 21.74
N MET A 142 17.52 -14.11 20.53
CA MET A 142 16.20 -14.67 20.21
C MET A 142 16.17 -16.17 20.40
N THR A 143 15.02 -16.67 20.85
CA THR A 143 14.69 -18.08 20.98
C THR A 143 13.26 -18.28 20.52
N GLY A 144 12.86 -19.51 20.21
CA GLY A 144 11.49 -19.86 19.86
C GLY A 144 10.46 -19.60 20.97
N ARG A 145 10.91 -19.18 22.16
CA ARG A 145 10.09 -18.76 23.30
C ARG A 145 10.04 -17.24 23.51
N THR A 146 10.81 -16.46 22.76
CA THR A 146 10.75 -15.00 22.87
C THR A 146 9.36 -14.53 22.45
N THR A 147 8.76 -13.63 23.22
CA THR A 147 7.44 -13.07 22.93
C THR A 147 7.55 -11.65 22.38
N ALA A 148 6.56 -11.25 21.59
CA ALA A 148 6.37 -9.84 21.26
C ALA A 148 6.24 -8.96 22.52
N GLN A 149 6.49 -7.66 22.42
CA GLN A 149 6.37 -6.72 23.55
C GLN A 149 4.95 -6.19 23.72
N ARG A 150 4.20 -6.09 22.63
CA ARG A 150 2.82 -5.62 22.57
C ARG A 150 2.01 -6.58 21.72
N ARG A 151 0.73 -6.75 22.02
CA ARG A 151 -0.20 -7.39 21.09
C ARG A 151 -0.45 -6.44 19.92
N ILE A 152 -0.43 -6.97 18.69
CA ILE A 152 -0.97 -6.30 17.51
C ILE A 152 -2.43 -6.76 17.41
N ASP A 153 -3.36 -5.82 17.54
CA ASP A 153 -4.78 -6.14 17.47
C ASP A 153 -5.59 -5.20 16.57
N GLY A 154 -6.73 -5.72 16.08
CA GLY A 154 -7.74 -5.00 15.33
C GLY A 154 -7.18 -4.21 14.14
N PRO A 155 -7.17 -2.86 14.17
CA PRO A 155 -6.62 -2.04 13.09
C PRO A 155 -5.26 -2.44 12.54
N GLN A 156 -4.40 -2.96 13.42
CA GLN A 156 -2.98 -3.14 13.13
C GLN A 156 -2.68 -4.46 12.40
N GLU A 157 -3.52 -5.47 12.58
CA GLU A 157 -3.30 -6.86 12.10
C GLU A 157 -3.21 -6.97 10.57
N GLY A 158 -3.74 -5.99 9.83
CA GLY A 158 -3.74 -5.95 8.37
C GLY A 158 -2.81 -4.89 7.73
N VAL A 159 -2.01 -4.20 8.54
CA VAL A 159 -1.21 -3.06 8.06
C VAL A 159 0.21 -3.49 7.69
N TYR A 160 0.59 -3.19 6.46
CA TYR A 160 1.97 -3.38 6.00
C TYR A 160 2.85 -2.25 6.51
N GLN A 161 3.83 -2.60 7.33
CA GLN A 161 4.85 -1.72 7.87
C GLN A 161 6.04 -1.66 6.92
N ARG A 162 6.68 -0.49 6.80
CA ARG A 162 7.76 -0.24 5.85
C ARG A 162 9.08 0.03 6.58
N PHE A 163 10.14 -0.65 6.17
CA PHE A 163 11.48 -0.52 6.73
C PHE A 163 12.46 -0.25 5.61
N LEU A 164 13.18 0.87 5.71
CA LEU A 164 14.32 1.16 4.85
C LEU A 164 15.58 0.69 5.56
N VAL A 165 16.29 -0.24 4.95
CA VAL A 165 17.52 -0.82 5.48
C VAL A 165 18.62 -0.77 4.42
N PRO A 166 19.89 -0.60 4.81
CA PRO A 166 20.97 -0.59 3.82
C PRO A 166 21.08 -1.96 3.14
N ALA A 167 21.42 -1.95 1.85
CA ALA A 167 21.59 -3.16 1.04
C ALA A 167 22.98 -3.82 1.21
N HIS A 168 23.76 -3.46 2.23
CA HIS A 168 25.19 -3.82 2.33
C HIS A 168 25.46 -5.32 2.48
N THR A 169 24.44 -6.12 2.85
CA THR A 169 24.55 -7.57 2.97
C THR A 169 24.10 -8.33 1.73
N LEU A 170 23.59 -7.63 0.71
CA LEU A 170 23.24 -8.25 -0.57
C LEU A 170 24.48 -8.73 -1.30
N SER A 171 24.38 -9.94 -1.85
CA SER A 171 25.39 -10.53 -2.71
C SER A 171 24.84 -10.66 -4.14
N PRO A 172 25.66 -10.44 -5.19
CA PRO A 172 25.25 -10.77 -6.54
C PRO A 172 24.87 -12.25 -6.66
N GLY A 173 23.71 -12.55 -7.27
CA GLY A 173 23.18 -13.92 -7.35
C GLY A 173 22.19 -14.25 -6.24
N VAL A 174 22.27 -15.47 -5.69
CA VAL A 174 21.31 -15.98 -4.71
C VAL A 174 21.52 -15.30 -3.35
N ASN A 175 20.42 -14.91 -2.72
CA ASN A 175 20.37 -14.35 -1.38
C ASN A 175 19.25 -15.04 -0.59
N GLU A 176 19.35 -15.05 0.74
CA GLU A 176 18.37 -15.62 1.65
C GLU A 176 17.75 -14.54 2.51
N LEU A 177 16.42 -14.43 2.46
CA LEU A 177 15.65 -13.68 3.45
C LEU A 177 15.01 -14.67 4.43
N ALA A 178 15.36 -14.54 5.70
CA ALA A 178 14.82 -15.35 6.78
C ALA A 178 14.02 -14.47 7.74
N VAL A 179 12.88 -14.97 8.23
CA VAL A 179 12.00 -14.24 9.16
C VAL A 179 11.61 -15.15 10.30
N GLU A 180 11.67 -14.65 11.53
CA GLU A 180 11.02 -15.27 12.69
C GLU A 180 9.87 -14.38 13.14
N VAL A 181 8.68 -14.97 13.25
CA VAL A 181 7.46 -14.28 13.70
C VAL A 181 7.12 -14.80 15.09
N HIS A 182 7.03 -13.87 16.04
CA HIS A 182 6.84 -14.13 17.46
C HIS A 182 5.48 -13.59 17.91
N GLN A 183 4.75 -14.44 18.61
CA GLN A 183 3.47 -14.12 19.23
C GLN A 183 3.69 -13.47 20.61
N ILE A 184 2.74 -12.66 21.05
CA ILE A 184 2.75 -12.05 22.39
C ILE A 184 2.66 -13.10 23.49
N ASP A 185 1.92 -14.19 23.24
CA ASP A 185 1.81 -15.35 24.11
C ASP A 185 1.20 -16.55 23.36
N ALA A 186 1.18 -17.72 24.01
CA ALA A 186 0.67 -18.96 23.43
C ALA A 186 -0.86 -18.98 23.27
N SER A 187 -1.58 -18.02 23.86
CA SER A 187 -3.04 -17.92 23.80
C SER A 187 -3.55 -17.04 22.67
N SER A 188 -2.67 -16.36 21.94
CA SER A 188 -3.06 -15.55 20.78
C SER A 188 -3.93 -16.35 19.77
N SER A 189 -4.81 -15.69 19.04
CA SER A 189 -5.76 -16.33 18.12
C SER A 189 -5.21 -16.56 16.72
N ASP A 190 -4.17 -15.82 16.35
CA ASP A 190 -3.74 -15.55 14.99
C ASP A 190 -2.21 -15.53 14.89
N LEU A 191 -1.74 -15.60 13.65
CA LEU A 191 -0.38 -15.26 13.23
C LEU A 191 -0.51 -14.91 11.77
N PHE A 192 0.19 -13.86 11.34
CA PHE A 192 0.19 -13.46 9.94
C PHE A 192 1.60 -13.11 9.49
N LEU A 193 1.97 -13.55 8.29
CA LEU A 193 3.12 -13.05 7.57
C LEU A 193 2.75 -12.83 6.10
N ASP A 194 2.94 -11.59 5.65
CA ASP A 194 3.12 -11.28 4.23
C ASP A 194 4.21 -10.21 4.08
N LEU A 195 5.06 -10.34 3.08
CA LEU A 195 6.26 -9.52 2.94
C LEU A 195 6.62 -9.27 1.48
N MET A 196 6.95 -8.03 1.16
CA MET A 196 7.55 -7.59 -0.10
C MET A 196 8.92 -6.99 0.17
N LEU A 197 9.89 -7.26 -0.70
CA LEU A 197 11.23 -6.70 -0.65
C LEU A 197 11.57 -6.05 -2.00
N LYS A 198 12.00 -4.78 -1.96
CA LYS A 198 12.43 -4.02 -3.13
C LYS A 198 13.82 -3.45 -2.91
N GLY A 199 14.63 -3.38 -3.96
CA GLY A 199 15.95 -2.75 -3.96
C GLY A 199 15.98 -1.47 -4.80
N TYR A 200 16.77 -0.50 -4.36
CA TYR A 200 16.93 0.82 -5.02
C TYR A 200 18.39 1.14 -5.30
N ALA A 201 18.67 1.77 -6.44
CA ALA A 201 20.02 2.04 -6.94
C ALA A 201 20.78 3.19 -6.22
N GLU A 202 20.07 4.11 -5.57
CA GLU A 202 20.63 5.25 -4.82
C GLU A 202 19.94 5.39 -3.45
N ASN A 203 20.52 6.18 -2.54
CA ASN A 203 19.90 6.62 -1.27
C ASN A 203 18.65 7.49 -1.45
N GLU A 204 18.15 7.63 -2.67
CA GLU A 204 16.85 8.21 -2.90
C GLU A 204 15.83 7.28 -2.23
N GLN A 205 15.17 7.80 -1.19
CA GLN A 205 13.91 7.23 -0.71
C GLN A 205 13.07 6.83 -1.92
N PRO A 206 12.34 5.70 -1.86
CA PRO A 206 11.55 5.19 -2.98
C PRO A 206 10.92 6.37 -3.71
N LYS A 207 11.47 6.70 -4.89
CA LYS A 207 10.93 7.79 -5.70
C LYS A 207 9.47 7.38 -5.90
N PRO A 208 8.49 8.21 -5.53
CA PRO A 208 7.13 7.97 -5.94
C PRO A 208 7.15 7.68 -7.44
N ALA A 209 6.36 6.71 -7.89
CA ALA A 209 6.11 6.57 -9.32
C ALA A 209 5.81 7.97 -9.86
N VAL A 210 6.42 8.35 -11.00
CA VAL A 210 6.26 9.70 -11.57
C VAL A 210 4.78 10.08 -11.46
N VAL A 211 4.48 11.06 -10.62
CA VAL A 211 3.09 11.40 -10.30
C VAL A 211 2.49 11.99 -11.57
N PRO A 212 1.44 11.37 -12.15
CA PRO A 212 0.83 11.92 -13.35
C PRO A 212 0.37 13.36 -13.10
N ASP A 213 0.47 14.23 -14.12
CA ASP A 213 0.09 15.64 -13.97
C ASP A 213 -1.32 15.80 -13.39
N ALA A 214 -2.29 15.03 -13.88
CA ALA A 214 -3.66 15.04 -13.35
C ALA A 214 -3.73 14.70 -11.85
N ALA A 215 -2.93 13.74 -11.38
CA ALA A 215 -2.88 13.35 -9.98
C ALA A 215 -2.20 14.40 -9.10
N ARG A 216 -1.11 14.99 -9.58
CA ARG A 216 -0.45 16.12 -8.93
C ARG A 216 -1.43 17.28 -8.80
N ASP A 217 -2.11 17.65 -9.87
CA ASP A 217 -2.99 18.81 -9.91
C ASP A 217 -4.17 18.65 -8.95
N VAL A 218 -4.79 17.46 -8.89
CA VAL A 218 -5.87 17.16 -7.93
C VAL A 218 -5.35 17.14 -6.49
N THR A 219 -4.16 16.58 -6.25
CA THR A 219 -3.51 16.56 -4.93
C THR A 219 -3.25 17.98 -4.42
N GLN A 220 -2.66 18.82 -5.26
CA GLN A 220 -2.37 20.22 -4.94
C GLN A 220 -3.67 21.03 -4.75
N ALA A 221 -4.67 20.81 -5.59
CA ALA A 221 -5.97 21.47 -5.45
C ALA A 221 -6.67 21.08 -4.14
N TYR A 222 -6.65 19.81 -3.76
CA TYR A 222 -7.24 19.37 -2.49
C TYR A 222 -6.43 19.85 -1.27
N HIS A 223 -5.10 19.93 -1.40
CA HIS A 223 -4.24 20.52 -0.37
C HIS A 223 -4.61 21.97 -0.10
N ALA A 224 -4.74 22.77 -1.17
CA ALA A 224 -4.96 24.21 -1.09
C ALA A 224 -6.41 24.57 -0.73
N ASN A 225 -7.37 23.86 -1.33
CA ASN A 225 -8.79 24.24 -1.26
C ASN A 225 -9.60 23.38 -0.31
N HIS A 226 -9.03 22.27 0.20
CA HIS A 226 -9.71 21.31 1.05
C HIS A 226 -10.98 20.72 0.42
N TYR A 227 -11.05 20.77 -0.91
CA TYR A 227 -12.23 20.44 -1.69
C TYR A 227 -11.83 19.85 -3.03
N VAL A 228 -12.44 18.72 -3.41
CA VAL A 228 -12.45 18.20 -4.78
C VAL A 228 -13.90 18.26 -5.27
N ALA A 229 -14.10 18.90 -6.42
CA ALA A 229 -15.43 19.13 -6.97
C ALA A 229 -16.12 17.83 -7.40
N PRO A 230 -17.47 17.80 -7.45
CA PRO A 230 -18.22 16.61 -7.82
C PRO A 230 -17.84 16.00 -9.17
N ALA A 231 -17.56 16.86 -10.16
CA ALA A 231 -17.20 16.45 -11.52
C ALA A 231 -15.73 15.99 -11.66
N THR A 232 -14.89 16.19 -10.64
CA THR A 232 -13.48 15.81 -10.67
C THR A 232 -13.33 14.42 -10.08
N THR A 233 -12.82 13.47 -10.86
CA THR A 233 -12.52 12.12 -10.38
C THR A 233 -11.16 12.07 -9.70
N ILE A 234 -10.94 11.06 -8.85
CA ILE A 234 -9.63 10.84 -8.21
C ILE A 234 -8.76 9.92 -9.10
N PRO A 235 -7.71 10.45 -9.76
CA PRO A 235 -6.85 9.69 -10.65
C PRO A 235 -5.87 8.78 -9.89
N ASP A 236 -5.32 7.79 -10.59
CA ASP A 236 -4.20 7.00 -10.08
C ASP A 236 -2.94 7.88 -9.91
N GLY A 237 -2.21 7.69 -8.82
CA GLY A 237 -1.12 8.54 -8.35
C GLY A 237 -1.56 9.66 -7.39
N TYR A 238 -2.87 9.86 -7.18
CA TYR A 238 -3.36 10.85 -6.21
C TYR A 238 -2.85 10.51 -4.81
N SER A 239 -2.44 11.53 -4.05
CA SER A 239 -1.87 11.38 -2.72
C SER A 239 -2.56 12.29 -1.70
N ASP A 240 -2.78 11.79 -0.50
CA ASP A 240 -3.28 12.57 0.63
C ASP A 240 -2.48 12.28 1.91
N GLY A 241 -1.66 13.24 2.35
CA GLY A 241 -0.95 13.21 3.63
C GLY A 241 -1.76 13.78 4.80
N GLY A 242 -2.99 14.25 4.58
CA GLY A 242 -3.78 14.88 5.63
C GLY A 242 -3.39 16.34 5.88
N ARG A 243 -3.52 16.79 7.14
CA ARG A 243 -3.62 18.21 7.51
C ARG A 243 -2.30 18.97 7.41
N ARG A 244 -1.19 18.32 7.80
CA ARG A 244 0.15 18.91 7.84
C ARG A 244 1.03 18.40 6.71
N MET A 245 0.38 17.92 5.65
CA MET A 245 1.10 17.50 4.47
C MET A 245 1.75 18.70 3.77
N ALA A 246 2.91 18.49 3.18
CA ALA A 246 3.53 19.37 2.20
C ALA A 246 3.55 18.64 0.86
N VAL A 247 3.30 19.35 -0.23
CA VAL A 247 3.41 18.82 -1.59
C VAL A 247 4.37 19.69 -2.40
N ASP A 248 5.34 19.08 -3.06
CA ASP A 248 6.29 19.81 -3.92
C ASP A 248 5.74 19.99 -5.35
N ASP A 249 6.49 20.72 -6.19
CA ASP A 249 6.12 21.00 -7.59
C ASP A 249 6.07 19.73 -8.45
N ARG A 250 6.66 18.62 -7.98
CA ARG A 250 6.65 17.31 -8.65
C ARG A 250 5.51 16.42 -8.16
N GLY A 251 4.70 16.89 -7.21
CA GLY A 251 3.60 16.12 -6.62
C GLY A 251 4.03 15.16 -5.51
N ASN A 252 5.28 15.21 -5.04
CA ASN A 252 5.70 14.38 -3.93
C ASN A 252 5.10 14.94 -2.64
N VAL A 253 4.38 14.09 -1.91
CA VAL A 253 3.77 14.44 -0.63
C VAL A 253 4.68 14.03 0.51
N ARG A 254 4.88 14.95 1.47
CA ARG A 254 5.43 14.67 2.79
C ARG A 254 4.39 14.90 3.85
N SER A 255 4.36 14.08 4.89
CA SER A 255 3.44 14.29 6.01
C SER A 255 3.99 13.75 7.31
N ASP A 256 3.53 14.31 8.42
CA ASP A 256 3.74 13.71 9.74
C ASP A 256 2.70 12.64 10.10
N ARG A 257 1.92 12.24 9.09
CA ARG A 257 1.00 11.10 9.08
C ARG A 257 1.29 10.22 7.86
N GLU A 258 0.53 9.15 7.70
CA GLU A 258 0.54 8.34 6.48
C GLU A 258 0.20 9.19 5.25
N VAL A 259 0.74 8.80 4.09
CA VAL A 259 0.38 9.36 2.79
C VAL A 259 -0.49 8.33 2.08
N ILE A 260 -1.81 8.56 2.05
CA ILE A 260 -2.74 7.68 1.37
C ILE A 260 -2.58 7.88 -0.13
N VAL A 261 -2.38 6.80 -0.87
CA VAL A 261 -2.24 6.83 -2.34
C VAL A 261 -3.35 6.05 -3.00
N VAL A 262 -3.98 6.66 -3.99
CA VAL A 262 -4.89 5.97 -4.91
C VAL A 262 -4.07 5.48 -6.08
N ASP A 263 -3.93 4.18 -6.21
CA ASP A 263 -3.31 3.55 -7.37
C ASP A 263 -3.94 2.19 -7.62
N ARG A 264 -4.91 2.15 -8.53
CA ARG A 264 -5.66 0.94 -8.86
C ARG A 264 -4.80 -0.13 -9.52
N THR A 265 -3.64 0.23 -10.07
CA THR A 265 -2.74 -0.73 -10.74
C THR A 265 -1.82 -1.44 -9.76
N ARG A 266 -1.37 -0.74 -8.70
CA ARG A 266 -0.52 -1.29 -7.63
C ARG A 266 -1.31 -1.85 -6.45
N ASP A 267 -2.59 -1.55 -6.34
CA ASP A 267 -3.44 -1.99 -5.24
C ASP A 267 -4.35 -3.17 -5.63
N PRO A 268 -3.92 -4.43 -5.41
CA PRO A 268 -4.75 -5.59 -5.73
C PRO A 268 -5.99 -5.69 -4.84
N VAL A 269 -5.98 -5.07 -3.65
CA VAL A 269 -7.15 -5.07 -2.74
C VAL A 269 -8.22 -4.11 -3.25
N MET A 270 -7.83 -3.02 -3.91
CA MET A 270 -8.76 -2.06 -4.50
C MET A 270 -9.77 -2.72 -5.46
N ARG A 271 -9.36 -3.77 -6.18
CA ARG A 271 -10.22 -4.48 -7.14
C ARG A 271 -11.57 -4.91 -6.54
N LYS A 272 -11.57 -5.51 -5.34
CA LYS A 272 -12.81 -5.97 -4.69
C LYS A 272 -13.77 -4.81 -4.39
N HIS A 273 -13.23 -3.62 -4.09
CA HIS A 273 -14.00 -2.43 -3.79
C HIS A 273 -14.60 -1.83 -5.07
N LEU A 274 -13.81 -1.77 -6.15
CA LEU A 274 -14.27 -1.32 -7.46
C LEU A 274 -15.36 -2.24 -8.03
N ASP A 275 -15.19 -3.56 -7.90
CA ASP A 275 -16.18 -4.54 -8.35
C ASP A 275 -17.53 -4.38 -7.64
N PHE A 276 -17.52 -4.05 -6.33
CA PHE A 276 -18.74 -3.71 -5.61
C PHE A 276 -19.41 -2.44 -6.17
N ALA A 277 -18.62 -1.36 -6.37
CA ALA A 277 -19.12 -0.09 -6.88
C ALA A 277 -19.70 -0.18 -8.30
N ARG A 278 -19.13 -1.06 -9.14
CA ARG A 278 -19.55 -1.31 -10.53
C ARG A 278 -20.64 -2.39 -10.68
N SER A 279 -21.15 -2.93 -9.57
CA SER A 279 -22.12 -4.02 -9.63
C SER A 279 -23.44 -3.61 -10.29
N ASP A 280 -24.05 -4.53 -11.04
CA ASP A 280 -25.36 -4.33 -11.67
C ASP A 280 -26.44 -3.96 -10.64
N HIS A 281 -26.32 -4.48 -9.42
CA HIS A 281 -27.20 -4.12 -8.32
C HIS A 281 -27.17 -2.62 -8.05
N LEU A 282 -25.97 -2.02 -7.87
CA LEU A 282 -25.85 -0.59 -7.63
C LEU A 282 -26.25 0.24 -8.85
N ALA A 283 -25.90 -0.21 -10.07
CA ALA A 283 -26.26 0.48 -11.30
C ALA A 283 -27.77 0.62 -11.47
N GLY A 284 -28.56 -0.36 -11.00
CA GLY A 284 -30.03 -0.34 -11.04
C GLY A 284 -30.69 0.57 -9.99
N LEU A 285 -29.95 1.08 -8.99
CA LEU A 285 -30.51 1.90 -7.92
C LEU A 285 -30.53 3.40 -8.26
N PRO A 286 -31.51 4.17 -7.76
CA PRO A 286 -31.48 5.64 -7.78
C PRO A 286 -30.23 6.21 -7.09
N PRO A 287 -29.75 7.41 -7.46
CA PRO A 287 -28.48 7.97 -6.96
C PRO A 287 -28.36 8.00 -5.43
N MET A 288 -29.43 8.42 -4.74
CA MET A 288 -29.48 8.47 -3.28
C MET A 288 -29.34 7.08 -2.63
N GLN A 289 -29.99 6.06 -3.20
CA GLN A 289 -29.89 4.70 -2.69
C GLN A 289 -28.50 4.12 -2.96
N ARG A 290 -27.95 4.34 -4.16
CA ARG A 290 -26.57 3.96 -4.52
C ARG A 290 -25.56 4.54 -3.54
N ALA A 291 -25.66 5.83 -3.23
CA ALA A 291 -24.82 6.51 -2.24
C ALA A 291 -24.93 5.88 -0.83
N ARG A 292 -26.14 5.51 -0.38
CA ARG A 292 -26.34 4.85 0.92
C ARG A 292 -25.67 3.47 0.98
N TYR A 293 -25.81 2.66 -0.07
CA TYR A 293 -25.16 1.35 -0.13
C TYR A 293 -23.63 1.46 -0.16
N LEU A 294 -23.09 2.41 -0.91
CA LEU A 294 -21.66 2.69 -0.92
C LEU A 294 -21.16 3.15 0.46
N ALA A 295 -21.89 4.03 1.15
CA ALA A 295 -21.51 4.51 2.47
C ALA A 295 -21.52 3.38 3.51
N LEU A 296 -22.52 2.49 3.44
CA LEU A 296 -22.57 1.29 4.28
C LEU A 296 -21.42 0.33 3.98
N TYR A 297 -21.11 0.12 2.70
CA TYR A 297 -19.98 -0.69 2.31
C TYR A 297 -18.66 -0.14 2.85
N VAL A 298 -18.42 1.15 2.68
CA VAL A 298 -17.24 1.83 3.23
C VAL A 298 -17.20 1.70 4.75
N ASP A 299 -18.32 1.89 5.46
CA ASP A 299 -18.36 1.72 6.92
C ASP A 299 -17.97 0.30 7.34
N ILE A 300 -18.52 -0.71 6.67
CA ILE A 300 -18.22 -2.12 6.95
C ILE A 300 -16.76 -2.44 6.67
N GLN A 301 -16.24 -2.00 5.51
CA GLN A 301 -14.84 -2.29 5.17
C GLN A 301 -13.88 -1.54 6.10
N CYS A 302 -14.24 -0.34 6.55
CA CYS A 302 -13.42 0.53 7.39
C CYS A 302 -13.52 0.32 8.90
N SER A 303 -14.38 -0.60 9.35
CA SER A 303 -14.62 -0.85 10.77
C SER A 303 -14.19 -2.26 11.17
N PRO A 304 -13.33 -2.44 12.19
CA PRO A 304 -13.05 -3.76 12.73
C PRO A 304 -14.31 -4.37 13.35
N ALA A 305 -14.36 -5.69 13.43
CA ALA A 305 -15.51 -6.45 13.93
C ALA A 305 -15.83 -6.20 15.43
N VAL A 306 -14.89 -5.64 16.21
CA VAL A 306 -15.02 -5.39 17.66
C VAL A 306 -14.67 -3.92 17.99
N GLY A 307 -15.47 -3.25 18.83
CA GLY A 307 -15.13 -1.96 19.46
C GLY A 307 -15.02 -0.74 18.53
N ARG A 308 -16.12 -0.06 18.18
CA ARG A 308 -16.11 0.93 17.07
C ARG A 308 -15.73 2.39 17.39
N ARG A 309 -15.55 2.78 18.66
CA ARG A 309 -15.26 4.19 19.05
C ARG A 309 -13.90 4.40 19.70
N GLU A 310 -13.37 3.38 20.37
CA GLU A 310 -12.07 3.44 21.05
C GLU A 310 -10.90 3.30 20.05
N HIS A 311 -11.13 2.70 18.89
CA HIS A 311 -10.10 2.41 17.89
C HIS A 311 -9.77 3.56 16.93
N ALA A 312 -10.64 4.56 16.78
CA ALA A 312 -10.34 5.72 15.92
C ALA A 312 -9.21 6.58 16.49
N LEU A 313 -9.13 6.70 17.83
CA LEU A 313 -8.07 7.46 18.50
C LEU A 313 -6.75 6.70 18.52
N SER A 314 -6.76 5.37 18.74
CA SER A 314 -5.55 4.55 18.64
C SER A 314 -5.01 4.49 17.21
N SER A 315 -5.90 4.42 16.20
CA SER A 315 -5.52 4.52 14.79
C SER A 315 -4.88 5.87 14.49
N VAL A 316 -5.43 7.00 14.95
CA VAL A 316 -4.81 8.33 14.74
C VAL A 316 -3.42 8.44 15.39
N ALA A 317 -3.25 7.92 16.61
CA ALA A 317 -1.96 7.96 17.31
C ALA A 317 -0.88 7.13 16.62
N LEU A 318 -1.25 5.96 16.06
CA LEU A 318 -0.36 5.16 15.24
C LEU A 318 0.03 5.90 13.97
N LEU A 319 -0.97 6.49 13.31
CA LEU A 319 -0.79 7.22 12.06
C LEU A 319 0.13 8.44 12.19
N GLU A 320 0.05 9.18 13.31
CA GLU A 320 0.94 10.31 13.63
C GLU A 320 2.33 9.90 14.14
N GLY A 321 2.50 8.66 14.60
CA GLY A 321 3.77 8.16 15.14
C GLY A 321 4.49 7.23 14.16
N GLU A 322 4.08 5.97 14.16
CA GLU A 322 4.76 4.88 13.42
C GLU A 322 4.61 5.00 11.89
N TYR A 323 3.57 5.70 11.39
CA TYR A 323 3.28 5.81 9.95
C TYR A 323 3.55 7.19 9.33
N SER A 324 4.21 8.09 10.06
CA SER A 324 4.61 9.39 9.51
C SER A 324 5.38 9.22 8.20
N ASN A 325 4.90 9.91 7.15
CA ASN A 325 5.49 9.94 5.82
C ASN A 325 5.47 8.61 5.05
N LEU A 326 4.76 7.59 5.55
CA LEU A 326 4.67 6.29 4.88
C LEU A 326 3.54 6.28 3.85
N GLU A 327 3.87 5.91 2.61
CA GLU A 327 2.87 5.65 1.57
C GLU A 327 2.02 4.42 1.93
N MET A 328 0.70 4.59 1.89
CA MET A 328 -0.27 3.52 2.10
C MET A 328 -1.29 3.52 0.95
N LEU A 329 -1.41 2.39 0.26
CA LEU A 329 -2.41 2.22 -0.80
C LEU A 329 -3.82 2.22 -0.17
N LEU A 330 -4.74 2.99 -0.76
CA LEU A 330 -6.06 3.24 -0.19
C LEU A 330 -6.84 1.95 0.12
N GLY A 331 -6.83 0.96 -0.78
CA GLY A 331 -7.53 -0.32 -0.63
C GLY A 331 -6.92 -1.24 0.42
N ARG A 332 -5.64 -1.06 0.77
CA ARG A 332 -4.99 -1.75 1.91
C ARG A 332 -5.19 -1.00 3.24
N SER A 333 -5.42 0.31 3.17
CA SER A 333 -5.62 1.17 4.35
C SER A 333 -7.00 1.01 5.02
N VAL A 334 -7.82 0.09 4.49
CA VAL A 334 -9.25 0.01 4.79
C VAL A 334 -9.51 -0.78 6.08
N ALA A 335 -8.58 -1.57 6.63
CA ALA A 335 -8.87 -2.39 7.83
C ALA A 335 -9.19 -1.57 9.11
N SER A 336 -8.88 -0.26 9.15
CA SER A 336 -9.32 0.70 10.19
C SER A 336 -9.19 2.15 9.74
N GLY A 337 -9.90 2.49 8.66
CA GLY A 337 -9.86 3.83 8.09
C GLY A 337 -10.47 4.90 9.00
N VAL A 338 -9.73 5.97 9.28
CA VAL A 338 -10.28 7.22 9.84
C VAL A 338 -11.06 8.02 8.78
N CYS A 339 -11.68 9.14 9.15
CA CYS A 339 -12.57 9.92 8.28
C CYS A 339 -12.00 10.23 6.89
N ARG A 340 -10.71 10.56 6.77
CA ARG A 340 -10.07 10.83 5.47
C ARG A 340 -9.99 9.61 4.55
N HIS A 341 -9.70 8.43 5.11
CA HIS A 341 -9.68 7.16 4.35
C HIS A 341 -11.08 6.84 3.85
N ARG A 342 -12.07 6.94 4.75
CA ARG A 342 -13.46 6.65 4.44
C ARG A 342 -14.02 7.62 3.39
N ALA A 343 -13.79 8.91 3.53
CA ALA A 343 -14.27 9.91 2.58
C ALA A 343 -13.58 9.79 1.21
N LEU A 344 -12.28 9.48 1.19
CA LEU A 344 -11.54 9.25 -0.05
C LEU A 344 -11.99 7.95 -0.75
N LEU A 345 -12.14 6.85 0.00
CA LEU A 345 -12.68 5.60 -0.54
C LEU A 345 -14.09 5.80 -1.07
N PHE A 346 -14.97 6.46 -0.31
CA PHE A 346 -16.31 6.76 -0.77
C PHE A 346 -16.30 7.58 -2.07
N LYS A 347 -15.46 8.63 -2.16
CA LYS A 347 -15.32 9.41 -3.39
C LYS A 347 -14.91 8.55 -4.58
N VAL A 348 -13.85 7.74 -4.42
CA VAL A 348 -13.37 6.83 -5.48
C VAL A 348 -14.48 5.88 -5.93
N LEU A 349 -15.21 5.26 -4.99
CA LEU A 349 -16.28 4.33 -5.33
C LEU A 349 -17.51 5.02 -5.92
N ALA A 350 -17.83 6.23 -5.47
CA ALA A 350 -18.91 7.04 -6.00
C ALA A 350 -18.66 7.43 -7.46
N ASP A 351 -17.42 7.77 -7.82
CA ASP A 351 -17.02 8.07 -9.20
C ASP A 351 -17.26 6.85 -10.10
N GLU A 352 -16.83 5.67 -9.65
CA GLU A 352 -17.01 4.39 -10.38
C GLU A 352 -18.48 3.99 -10.50
N ALA A 353 -19.28 4.39 -9.51
CA ALA A 353 -20.70 4.16 -9.48
C ALA A 353 -21.50 5.28 -10.18
N GLY A 354 -20.84 6.22 -10.87
CA GLY A 354 -21.48 7.29 -11.64
C GLY A 354 -22.26 8.31 -10.82
N LEU A 355 -21.83 8.58 -9.58
CA LEU A 355 -22.43 9.59 -8.72
C LEU A 355 -21.63 10.90 -8.75
N SER A 356 -22.34 12.03 -8.71
CA SER A 356 -21.73 13.36 -8.59
C SER A 356 -21.46 13.67 -7.12
N VAL A 357 -20.21 13.49 -6.68
CA VAL A 357 -19.84 13.56 -5.25
C VAL A 357 -18.60 14.40 -5.04
N ALA A 358 -18.66 15.42 -4.17
CA ALA A 358 -17.47 16.14 -3.74
C ALA A 358 -16.71 15.38 -2.63
N LEU A 359 -15.40 15.61 -2.55
CA LEU A 359 -14.59 15.27 -1.38
C LEU A 359 -14.28 16.54 -0.61
N VAL A 360 -14.58 16.56 0.70
CA VAL A 360 -14.46 17.75 1.53
C VAL A 360 -13.61 17.44 2.75
N ARG A 361 -12.72 18.38 3.10
CA ARG A 361 -12.01 18.43 4.38
C ARG A 361 -12.39 19.71 5.10
N GLY A 362 -12.68 19.59 6.38
CA GLY A 362 -13.07 20.75 7.19
C GLY A 362 -13.19 20.41 8.66
N ASN A 363 -14.08 21.10 9.36
CA ASN A 363 -14.27 21.00 10.80
C ASN A 363 -15.68 20.53 11.16
N LEU A 364 -15.82 19.63 12.14
CA LEU A 364 -17.08 19.45 12.85
C LEU A 364 -17.26 20.53 13.92
N ALA A 365 -18.50 20.73 14.38
CA ALA A 365 -18.78 21.56 15.55
C ALA A 365 -17.89 21.13 16.74
N GLY A 366 -17.32 22.11 17.45
CA GLY A 366 -16.28 21.86 18.44
C GLY A 366 -14.84 21.88 17.91
N GLY A 367 -14.62 22.13 16.61
CA GLY A 367 -13.28 22.29 16.04
C GLY A 367 -12.56 20.97 15.76
N ILE A 368 -13.29 19.86 15.78
CA ILE A 368 -12.77 18.53 15.49
C ILE A 368 -12.75 18.37 13.98
N GLY A 369 -11.60 18.58 13.34
CA GLY A 369 -11.62 18.44 11.88
C GLY A 369 -11.57 17.01 11.36
N HIS A 370 -12.06 16.93 10.14
CA HIS A 370 -12.84 15.83 9.64
C HIS A 370 -12.80 15.84 8.11
N ALA A 371 -13.24 14.74 7.52
CA ALA A 371 -13.45 14.65 6.08
C ALA A 371 -14.78 13.94 5.82
N TRP A 372 -15.51 14.44 4.84
CA TRP A 372 -16.82 13.93 4.43
C TRP A 372 -16.99 14.12 2.92
N ASN A 373 -18.13 13.71 2.40
CA ASN A 373 -18.48 13.88 1.01
C ASN A 373 -19.80 14.64 0.88
N GLU A 374 -20.03 15.21 -0.29
CA GLU A 374 -21.29 15.89 -0.60
C GLU A 374 -21.85 15.34 -1.90
N LEU A 375 -22.96 14.62 -1.80
CA LEU A 375 -23.69 14.12 -2.96
C LEU A 375 -24.48 15.26 -3.58
N VAL A 376 -24.35 15.45 -4.89
CA VAL A 376 -25.13 16.41 -5.67
C VAL A 376 -26.08 15.63 -6.59
N LEU A 377 -27.38 15.84 -6.42
CA LEU A 377 -28.40 15.29 -7.31
C LEU A 377 -28.57 16.17 -8.56
N GLU A 378 -29.21 15.64 -9.60
CA GLU A 378 -29.43 16.35 -10.88
C GLU A 378 -30.26 17.63 -10.73
N ASP A 379 -31.13 17.69 -9.72
CA ASP A 379 -31.93 18.86 -9.36
C ASP A 379 -31.13 19.92 -8.57
N GLY A 380 -29.84 19.69 -8.34
CA GLY A 380 -28.93 20.57 -7.62
C GLY A 380 -29.00 20.44 -6.09
N GLN A 381 -29.86 19.57 -5.55
CA GLN A 381 -29.87 19.30 -4.12
C GLN A 381 -28.56 18.66 -3.66
N ARG A 382 -28.06 19.09 -2.50
CA ARG A 382 -26.79 18.64 -1.93
C ARG A 382 -27.01 17.98 -0.58
N PHE A 383 -26.39 16.83 -0.38
CA PHE A 383 -26.54 16.03 0.83
C PHE A 383 -25.19 15.65 1.41
N ILE A 384 -25.05 15.76 2.73
CA ILE A 384 -23.82 15.38 3.43
C ILE A 384 -23.75 13.85 3.54
N VAL A 385 -22.67 13.26 3.07
CA VAL A 385 -22.35 11.85 3.24
C VAL A 385 -21.16 11.72 4.18
N ASP A 386 -21.42 11.33 5.42
CA ASP A 386 -20.38 11.07 6.42
C ASP A 386 -20.31 9.58 6.74
N CYS A 387 -19.30 8.91 6.19
CA CYS A 387 -19.04 7.48 6.37
C CYS A 387 -18.49 7.11 7.76
N MET A 388 -18.40 8.07 8.69
CA MET A 388 -18.08 7.81 10.10
C MET A 388 -19.32 7.55 10.97
N ASN A 389 -20.53 7.77 10.44
CA ASN A 389 -21.77 7.57 11.21
C ASN A 389 -22.12 6.06 11.30
N PRO A 390 -22.16 5.46 12.50
CA PRO A 390 -22.32 4.01 12.64
C PRO A 390 -23.71 3.48 12.24
N ARG A 391 -23.74 2.28 11.64
CA ARG A 391 -24.94 1.43 11.44
C ARG A 391 -25.97 1.89 10.38
N GLY A 392 -25.53 2.48 9.27
CA GLY A 392 -26.46 2.73 8.16
C GLY A 392 -27.54 3.79 8.46
N GLY A 393 -27.44 4.51 9.59
CA GLY A 393 -28.20 5.73 9.90
C GLY A 393 -27.69 6.92 9.09
N PHE A 394 -27.48 6.69 7.80
CA PHE A 394 -27.09 7.69 6.82
C PHE A 394 -28.32 8.53 6.49
N ASP A 395 -28.70 9.40 7.42
CA ASP A 395 -29.80 10.34 7.24
C ASP A 395 -29.49 11.36 6.13
N PHE A 396 -28.23 11.41 5.67
CA PHE A 396 -27.71 12.27 4.60
C PHE A 396 -28.41 13.62 4.62
N PRO A 397 -28.19 14.45 5.66
CA PRO A 397 -28.94 15.70 5.79
C PRO A 397 -28.65 16.57 4.57
N SER A 398 -29.69 17.25 4.07
CA SER A 398 -29.48 18.29 3.06
C SER A 398 -28.53 19.33 3.61
N THR A 399 -27.69 19.94 2.77
CA THR A 399 -26.81 21.03 3.20
C THR A 399 -27.58 22.24 3.74
N THR A 400 -28.88 22.34 3.46
CA THR A 400 -29.78 23.38 3.98
C THR A 400 -30.43 23.03 5.32
N ASP A 401 -30.33 21.77 5.78
CA ASP A 401 -30.99 21.32 7.01
C ASP A 401 -30.27 21.82 8.25
N ALA A 402 -31.00 21.98 9.37
CA ALA A 402 -30.38 22.38 10.63
C ALA A 402 -29.27 21.39 11.09
N ALA A 403 -29.41 20.10 10.75
CA ALA A 403 -28.45 19.06 11.06
C ALA A 403 -27.11 19.21 10.31
N SER A 404 -27.07 19.91 9.16
CA SER A 404 -25.84 20.14 8.40
C SER A 404 -24.93 21.17 9.06
N ARG A 405 -25.45 22.02 9.96
CA ARG A 405 -24.69 23.09 10.64
C ARG A 405 -23.52 22.59 11.49
N GLN A 406 -23.48 21.29 11.79
CA GLN A 406 -22.34 20.68 12.46
C GLN A 406 -21.13 20.49 11.53
N TYR A 407 -21.32 20.45 10.20
CA TYR A 407 -20.26 20.32 9.19
C TYR A 407 -19.85 21.70 8.72
N LEU A 408 -18.63 22.11 9.05
CA LEU A 408 -18.15 23.47 8.89
C LEU A 408 -17.01 23.46 7.90
N THR A 409 -17.14 24.27 6.85
CA THR A 409 -16.06 24.47 5.89
C THR A 409 -14.90 25.22 6.54
N VAL A 410 -13.72 25.11 5.93
CA VAL A 410 -12.51 25.81 6.39
C VAL A 410 -12.69 27.33 6.40
N ASP A 411 -13.47 27.90 5.48
CA ASP A 411 -13.73 29.34 5.47
C ASP A 411 -14.69 29.77 6.59
N SER A 412 -15.51 28.84 7.11
CA SER A 412 -16.55 29.12 8.11
C SER A 412 -16.03 29.11 9.55
N LYS A 413 -14.84 28.54 9.79
CA LYS A 413 -14.17 28.48 11.11
C LYS A 413 -12.66 28.41 10.92
N PRO A 414 -11.84 28.97 11.82
CA PRO A 414 -10.40 28.86 11.70
C PRO A 414 -9.99 27.39 11.51
N PHE A 415 -9.29 27.13 10.40
CA PHE A 415 -8.54 25.89 10.23
C PHE A 415 -7.56 25.78 11.39
N TYR A 416 -7.38 24.56 11.93
CA TYR A 416 -6.57 24.21 13.10
C TYR A 416 -5.62 25.30 13.60
N ALA A 417 -5.70 25.63 14.89
CA ALA A 417 -4.60 26.32 15.55
C ALA A 417 -3.29 25.55 15.24
N ARG A 418 -2.31 26.28 14.70
CA ARG A 418 -0.98 25.74 14.36
C ARG A 418 -0.30 25.13 15.57
#